data_AF-A0A0V7Z5K7-F1
#
_entry.id   AF-A0A0V7Z5K7-F1
#
_cell.length_a   1.000
_cell.length_b   1.000
_cell.length_c   1.000
_cell.angle_alpha   90.00
_cell.angle_beta   90.00
_cell.angle_gamma   90.00
#
_symmetry.space_group_name_H-M   'P 1'
#
loop_
_entity.id
_entity.type
_entity.pdbx_description
1 polymer ?
#
loop_
_entity_poly.entity_id
_entity_poly.type
_entity_poly.pdbx_seq_one_letter_code
_entity_poly.pdbx_strand_id
1 'polypeptide(L)'
;MAVEDLPSQLKPFDLRRDGVFTFLTTFDSFSFVERKNPLATVRAFQAAFDKDDPTVALIIKTWNKNRIFDAFQVSVWRAIDELIRDDPRIRVIDETFTYEQILSMKMACDCYVSLHRAEGFGFGMLEAMQLGRPVIATAYSGNMDFCTPENSYLVDYDLVAVGFDEYLAVERGCVWADPKIASAAAAMRDVVSNREEAAKRGVRAAQFVRENFTIRTISHRYRGRLDQIETFTPP
;
A
#
# COMPACT_ATOMS: atom_id res chain seq x y z
N MET A 1 -13.85 -8.29 -8.35
CA MET A 1 -12.91 -7.19 -8.05
C MET A 1 -13.49 -5.91 -8.61
N ALA A 2 -14.37 -5.29 -7.85
CA ALA A 2 -15.00 -4.05 -8.23
C ALA A 2 -15.10 -3.21 -6.97
N VAL A 3 -14.95 -1.91 -7.13
CA VAL A 3 -15.08 -1.01 -6.00
C VAL A 3 -16.58 -0.83 -5.73
N GLU A 4 -16.98 -1.20 -4.52
CA GLU A 4 -18.32 -0.92 -4.00
C GLU A 4 -18.45 0.58 -3.71
N ASP A 5 -19.70 1.05 -3.58
CA ASP A 5 -19.94 2.43 -3.16
C ASP A 5 -19.37 2.62 -1.74
N LEU A 6 -18.66 3.73 -1.54
CA LEU A 6 -18.16 4.08 -0.21
C LEU A 6 -19.34 4.22 0.78
N PRO A 7 -19.18 3.78 2.04
CA PRO A 7 -20.21 3.99 3.05
C PRO A 7 -20.63 5.46 3.13
N SER A 8 -21.94 5.72 3.13
CA SER A 8 -22.50 7.08 3.03
C SER A 8 -22.21 8.00 4.23
N GLN A 9 -21.75 7.45 5.36
CA GLN A 9 -21.43 8.19 6.58
C GLN A 9 -20.06 7.81 7.17
N LEU A 10 -19.03 7.75 6.32
CA LEU A 10 -17.66 7.56 6.79
C LEU A 10 -17.18 8.79 7.58
N LYS A 11 -16.67 8.59 8.80
CA LYS A 11 -16.04 9.65 9.63
C LYS A 11 -14.55 9.38 9.75
N PRO A 12 -13.67 10.40 9.69
CA PRO A 12 -12.23 10.16 9.79
C PRO A 12 -11.89 9.45 11.09
N PHE A 13 -11.05 8.42 11.01
CA PHE A 13 -10.51 7.79 12.21
C PHE A 13 -9.65 8.80 12.97
N ASP A 14 -9.70 8.74 14.30
CA ASP A 14 -8.89 9.63 15.13
C ASP A 14 -7.43 9.16 15.16
N LEU A 15 -6.61 9.70 14.24
CA LEU A 15 -5.18 9.40 14.18
C LEU A 15 -4.36 10.20 15.22
N ARG A 16 -4.97 11.16 15.94
CA ARG A 16 -4.40 12.12 16.91
C ARG A 16 -2.95 12.54 16.63
N ARG A 17 -2.76 13.52 15.74
CA ARG A 17 -1.67 14.50 15.75
C ARG A 17 -2.08 15.72 14.91
N ASP A 18 -2.71 16.72 15.52
CA ASP A 18 -3.14 17.94 14.81
C ASP A 18 -1.97 18.60 14.08
N GLY A 19 -2.15 18.90 12.80
CA GLY A 19 -1.14 19.55 11.96
C GLY A 19 0.00 18.64 11.46
N VAL A 20 -0.01 17.34 11.79
CA VAL A 20 1.04 16.38 11.39
C VAL A 20 0.64 15.61 10.15
N PHE A 21 1.52 15.60 9.14
CA PHE A 21 1.32 14.84 7.91
C PHE A 21 1.50 13.35 8.18
N THR A 22 0.44 12.56 7.98
CA THR A 22 0.39 11.15 8.36
C THR A 22 0.43 10.23 7.15
N PHE A 23 1.48 9.43 7.08
CA PHE A 23 1.60 8.29 6.17
C PHE A 23 0.94 7.06 6.77
N LEU A 24 0.25 6.28 5.94
CA LEU A 24 -0.43 5.05 6.34
C LEU A 24 -0.02 3.86 5.46
N THR A 25 0.37 2.75 6.09
CA THR A 25 0.46 1.43 5.45
C THR A 25 -0.46 0.47 6.19
N THR A 26 -1.27 -0.31 5.45
CA THR A 26 -2.19 -1.31 6.02
C THR A 26 -1.96 -2.69 5.42
N PHE A 27 -1.88 -3.74 6.22
CA PHE A 27 -1.81 -5.13 5.72
C PHE A 27 -2.17 -6.16 6.80
N ASP A 28 -2.42 -7.41 6.40
CA ASP A 28 -2.50 -8.55 7.32
C ASP A 28 -1.12 -9.19 7.48
N SER A 29 -0.66 -9.45 8.69
CA SER A 29 0.58 -10.24 8.87
C SER A 29 0.46 -11.67 8.33
N PHE A 30 -0.74 -12.25 8.22
CA PHE A 30 -0.94 -13.52 7.52
C PHE A 30 -0.81 -13.43 6.00
N SER A 31 -0.69 -12.23 5.43
CA SER A 31 -0.41 -12.01 4.00
C SER A 31 1.08 -12.02 3.64
N PHE A 32 1.95 -12.54 4.52
CA PHE A 32 3.42 -12.52 4.45
C PHE A 32 4.00 -11.12 4.58
N VAL A 33 4.68 -10.90 5.71
CA VAL A 33 5.28 -9.61 6.07
C VAL A 33 6.31 -9.16 5.02
N GLU A 34 7.07 -10.10 4.47
CA GLU A 34 8.10 -9.92 3.46
C GLU A 34 7.52 -9.45 2.13
N ARG A 35 6.35 -9.99 1.78
CA ARG A 35 5.62 -9.65 0.57
C ARG A 35 5.07 -8.23 0.66
N LYS A 36 4.52 -7.86 1.82
CA LYS A 36 3.95 -6.53 2.10
C LYS A 36 5.02 -5.48 2.42
N ASN A 37 6.17 -5.94 2.90
CA ASN A 37 7.41 -5.21 3.15
C ASN A 37 7.25 -3.87 3.93
N PRO A 38 6.60 -3.87 5.10
CA PRO A 38 6.53 -2.69 5.96
C PRO A 38 7.91 -2.20 6.44
N LEU A 39 8.93 -3.07 6.45
CA LEU A 39 10.31 -2.71 6.76
C LEU A 39 10.85 -1.67 5.77
N ALA A 40 10.57 -1.82 4.47
CA ALA A 40 10.95 -0.81 3.48
C ALA A 40 10.22 0.52 3.74
N THR A 41 8.95 0.50 4.15
CA THR A 41 8.21 1.72 4.50
C THR A 41 8.87 2.46 5.66
N VAL A 42 9.28 1.75 6.73
CA VAL A 42 9.99 2.36 7.87
C VAL A 42 11.31 2.97 7.42
N ARG A 43 12.12 2.23 6.66
CA ARG A 43 13.41 2.71 6.16
C ARG A 43 13.27 3.92 5.25
N ALA A 44 12.28 3.93 4.36
CA ALA A 44 12.00 5.06 3.48
C ALA A 44 11.57 6.30 4.27
N PHE A 45 10.72 6.13 5.28
CA PHE A 45 10.28 7.23 6.15
C PHE A 45 11.46 7.84 6.92
N GLN A 46 12.29 7.02 7.54
CA GLN A 46 13.47 7.49 8.27
C GLN A 46 14.53 8.12 7.36
N ALA A 47 14.65 7.66 6.11
CA ALA A 47 15.52 8.28 5.11
C ALA A 47 14.92 9.57 4.51
N ALA A 48 13.61 9.77 4.61
CA ALA A 48 12.92 10.95 4.10
C ALA A 48 12.99 12.13 5.06
N PHE A 49 12.95 11.88 6.37
CA PHE A 49 12.74 12.91 7.39
C PHE A 49 13.67 12.74 8.59
N ASP A 50 14.24 13.86 9.05
CA ASP A 50 15.08 13.90 10.26
C ASP A 50 14.34 13.33 11.46
N LYS A 51 15.04 12.56 12.31
CA LYS A 51 14.44 11.82 13.43
C LYS A 51 13.60 12.68 14.38
N ASP A 52 13.96 13.96 14.49
CA ASP A 52 13.33 14.94 15.38
C ASP A 52 12.25 15.79 14.70
N ASP A 53 11.93 15.56 13.41
CA ASP A 53 10.88 16.28 12.69
C ASP A 53 9.48 15.94 13.27
N PRO A 54 8.82 16.86 14.00
CA PRO A 54 7.53 16.58 14.62
C PRO A 54 6.36 16.71 13.64
N THR A 55 6.60 17.14 12.40
CA THR A 55 5.56 17.48 11.42
C THR A 55 5.10 16.29 10.59
N VAL A 56 5.74 15.13 10.74
CA VAL A 56 5.42 13.90 10.01
C VAL A 56 5.23 12.69 10.94
N ALA A 57 4.37 11.77 10.53
CA ALA A 57 4.14 10.51 11.25
C ALA A 57 3.93 9.36 10.27
N LEU A 58 4.33 8.15 10.68
CA LEU A 58 4.04 6.92 9.97
C LEU A 58 3.19 6.01 10.84
N ILE A 59 2.06 5.54 10.32
CA ILE A 59 1.25 4.52 10.96
C ILE A 59 1.30 3.24 10.15
N ILE A 60 1.72 2.16 10.81
CA ILE A 60 1.68 0.80 10.28
C ILE A 60 0.49 0.10 10.93
N LYS A 61 -0.62 0.02 10.20
CA LYS A 61 -1.79 -0.72 10.63
C LYS A 61 -1.66 -2.17 10.19
N THR A 62 -1.65 -3.08 11.14
CA THR A 62 -1.66 -4.52 10.87
C THR A 62 -2.69 -5.24 11.73
N TRP A 63 -2.91 -6.51 11.46
CA TRP A 63 -3.46 -7.47 12.42
C TRP A 63 -2.68 -8.77 12.33
N ASN A 64 -2.85 -9.66 13.32
CA ASN A 64 -2.15 -10.94 13.44
C ASN A 64 -0.62 -10.87 13.62
N LYS A 65 -0.01 -9.71 13.94
CA LYS A 65 1.45 -9.61 14.15
C LYS A 65 1.95 -10.59 15.22
N ASN A 66 1.16 -10.79 16.28
CA ASN A 66 1.50 -11.71 17.37
C ASN A 66 0.97 -13.14 17.17
N ARG A 67 0.38 -13.45 16.01
CA ARG A 67 -0.23 -14.76 15.69
C ARG A 67 0.48 -15.51 14.56
N ILE A 68 1.48 -14.89 13.93
CA ILE A 68 2.38 -15.57 12.99
C ILE A 68 3.32 -16.51 13.77
N PHE A 69 3.66 -17.64 13.16
CA PHE A 69 4.60 -18.63 13.72
C PHE A 69 5.82 -18.86 12.83
N ASP A 70 5.78 -18.36 11.61
CA ASP A 70 6.90 -18.44 10.68
C ASP A 70 8.09 -17.63 11.19
N ALA A 71 9.26 -18.27 11.26
CA ALA A 71 10.45 -17.69 11.89
C ALA A 71 10.97 -16.48 11.13
N PHE A 72 10.85 -16.48 9.80
CA PHE A 72 11.32 -15.39 8.95
C PHE A 72 10.45 -14.14 9.17
N GLN A 73 9.11 -14.30 9.13
CA GLN A 73 8.17 -13.21 9.45
C GLN A 73 8.36 -12.64 10.86
N VAL A 74 8.61 -13.49 11.85
CA VAL A 74 8.93 -13.05 13.23
C VAL A 74 10.22 -12.24 13.24
N SER A 75 11.25 -12.65 12.49
CA SER A 75 12.52 -11.92 12.39
C SER A 75 12.36 -10.54 11.75
N VAL A 76 11.52 -10.42 10.71
CA VAL A 76 11.23 -9.13 10.07
C VAL A 76 10.52 -8.18 11.03
N TRP A 77 9.54 -8.67 11.80
CA TRP A 77 8.90 -7.85 12.83
C TRP A 77 9.86 -7.43 13.94
N ARG A 78 10.79 -8.29 14.37
CA ARG A 78 11.83 -7.91 15.34
C ARG A 78 12.70 -6.78 14.80
N ALA A 79 13.12 -6.86 13.53
CA ALA A 79 13.89 -5.80 12.90
C ALA A 79 13.12 -4.47 12.82
N ILE A 80 11.80 -4.53 12.57
CA ILE A 80 10.93 -3.34 12.59
C ILE A 80 10.84 -2.77 14.01
N ASP A 81 10.55 -3.62 15.01
CA ASP A 81 10.41 -3.20 16.41
C ASP A 81 11.73 -2.55 16.93
N GLU A 82 12.89 -3.07 16.52
CA GLU A 82 14.19 -2.47 16.81
C GLU A 82 14.38 -1.11 16.13
N LEU A 83 14.03 -1.01 14.84
CA LEU A 83 14.24 0.20 14.04
C LEU A 83 13.37 1.37 14.48
N ILE A 84 12.16 1.09 15.00
CA ILE A 84 11.21 2.12 15.45
C ILE A 84 11.30 2.42 16.94
N ARG A 85 12.05 1.65 17.73
CA ARG A 85 12.08 1.71 19.21
C ARG A 85 12.23 3.13 19.75
N ASP A 86 13.12 3.91 19.13
CA ASP A 86 13.45 5.27 19.56
C ASP A 86 12.91 6.34 18.58
N ASP A 87 11.97 6.00 17.71
CA ASP A 87 11.35 6.92 16.75
C ASP A 87 9.85 7.10 17.08
N PRO A 88 9.48 8.10 17.91
CA PRO A 88 8.10 8.28 18.35
C PRO A 88 7.15 8.66 17.22
N ARG A 89 7.67 9.01 16.04
CA ARG A 89 6.85 9.38 14.87
C ARG A 89 6.19 8.16 14.24
N ILE A 90 6.73 6.96 14.48
CA ILE A 90 6.28 5.71 13.87
C ILE A 90 5.46 4.91 14.88
N ARG A 91 4.22 4.56 14.52
CA ARG A 91 3.31 3.78 15.38
C ARG A 91 2.81 2.54 14.67
N VAL A 92 2.95 1.38 15.32
CA VAL A 92 2.32 0.13 14.89
C VAL A 92 1.00 -0.05 15.62
N ILE A 93 -0.07 -0.38 14.88
CA ILE A 93 -1.40 -0.70 15.43
C ILE A 93 -1.75 -2.12 15.00
N ASP A 94 -1.57 -3.11 15.89
CA ASP A 94 -1.89 -4.54 15.68
C ASP A 94 -3.27 -4.89 16.26
N GLU A 95 -4.33 -4.66 15.48
CA GLU A 95 -5.73 -4.78 15.95
C GLU A 95 -6.65 -5.23 14.80
N THR A 96 -7.67 -6.03 15.09
CA THR A 96 -8.69 -6.35 14.07
C THR A 96 -9.67 -5.21 13.95
N PHE A 97 -9.73 -4.57 12.78
CA PHE A 97 -10.67 -3.48 12.48
C PHE A 97 -11.76 -3.97 11.52
N THR A 98 -12.96 -3.40 11.61
CA THR A 98 -13.97 -3.57 10.58
C THR A 98 -13.53 -2.90 9.28
N TYR A 99 -14.18 -3.25 8.18
CA TYR A 99 -13.89 -2.63 6.89
C TYR A 99 -14.09 -1.10 6.92
N GLU A 100 -15.17 -0.63 7.55
CA GLU A 100 -15.45 0.79 7.73
C GLU A 100 -14.37 1.48 8.55
N GLN A 101 -13.83 0.84 9.60
CA GLN A 101 -12.73 1.41 10.38
C GLN A 101 -11.45 1.55 9.56
N ILE A 102 -11.14 0.56 8.70
CA ILE A 102 -10.00 0.64 7.78
C ILE A 102 -10.18 1.77 6.76
N LEU A 103 -11.37 1.89 6.16
CA LEU A 103 -11.69 2.99 5.24
C LEU A 103 -11.59 4.34 5.95
N SER A 104 -12.16 4.47 7.14
CA SER A 104 -12.08 5.69 7.96
C SER A 104 -10.64 6.08 8.28
N MET A 105 -9.77 5.10 8.49
CA MET A 105 -8.34 5.32 8.73
C MET A 105 -7.60 5.80 7.48
N LYS A 106 -7.90 5.21 6.31
CA LYS A 106 -7.38 5.68 5.03
C LYS A 106 -7.86 7.09 4.71
N MET A 107 -9.12 7.40 5.01
CA MET A 107 -9.67 8.74 4.80
C MET A 107 -8.98 9.78 5.69
N ALA A 108 -8.56 9.39 6.90
CA ALA A 108 -7.88 10.26 7.85
C ALA A 108 -6.39 10.48 7.55
N CYS A 109 -5.75 9.65 6.71
CA CYS A 109 -4.34 9.86 6.38
C CYS A 109 -4.14 10.91 5.28
N ASP A 110 -2.93 11.45 5.21
CA ASP A 110 -2.53 12.38 4.16
C ASP A 110 -1.95 11.65 2.95
N CYS A 111 -1.30 10.50 3.15
CA CYS A 111 -0.77 9.67 2.08
C CYS A 111 -0.82 8.18 2.45
N TYR A 112 -1.19 7.34 1.48
CA TYR A 112 -1.16 5.89 1.62
C TYR A 112 0.10 5.32 0.96
N VAL A 113 0.79 4.41 1.64
CA VAL A 113 2.08 3.85 1.20
C VAL A 113 2.01 2.33 1.11
N SER A 114 2.42 1.79 -0.03
CA SER A 114 2.55 0.34 -0.26
C SER A 114 3.86 0.02 -0.97
N LEU A 115 4.93 -0.18 -0.19
CA LEU A 115 6.24 -0.60 -0.70
C LEU A 115 6.35 -2.12 -0.80
N HIS A 116 5.31 -2.77 -1.31
CA HIS A 116 5.23 -4.23 -1.43
C HIS A 116 6.28 -4.77 -2.41
N ARG A 117 6.63 -6.04 -2.24
CA ARG A 117 7.50 -6.79 -3.17
C ARG A 117 6.73 -7.52 -4.27
N ALA A 118 5.51 -7.91 -3.98
CA ALA A 118 4.54 -8.44 -4.92
C ALA A 118 3.12 -8.19 -4.40
N GLU A 119 2.17 -7.93 -5.28
CA GLU A 119 0.79 -7.68 -4.90
C GLU A 119 -0.15 -8.18 -5.99
N GLY A 120 -1.06 -9.09 -5.62
CA GLY A 120 -1.98 -9.68 -6.60
C GLY A 120 -2.89 -8.64 -7.26
N PHE A 121 -3.43 -7.71 -6.46
CA PHE A 121 -4.27 -6.63 -6.98
C PHE A 121 -4.02 -5.30 -6.25
N GLY A 122 -4.08 -5.29 -4.91
CA GLY A 122 -3.75 -4.11 -4.12
C GLY A 122 -4.95 -3.27 -3.68
N PHE A 123 -6.01 -3.91 -3.19
CA PHE A 123 -7.20 -3.26 -2.60
C PHE A 123 -6.86 -2.14 -1.61
N GLY A 124 -5.79 -2.33 -0.83
CA GLY A 124 -5.22 -1.31 0.04
C GLY A 124 -5.09 0.06 -0.62
N MET A 125 -4.39 0.08 -1.76
CA MET A 125 -4.13 1.25 -2.59
C MET A 125 -5.39 1.72 -3.31
N LEU A 126 -6.15 0.79 -3.93
CA LEU A 126 -7.33 1.13 -4.71
C LEU A 126 -8.40 1.86 -3.86
N GLU A 127 -8.63 1.40 -2.63
CA GLU A 127 -9.54 2.05 -1.69
C GLU A 127 -9.02 3.43 -1.25
N ALA A 128 -7.71 3.57 -1.01
CA ALA A 128 -7.10 4.88 -0.70
C ALA A 128 -7.25 5.87 -1.87
N MET A 129 -7.04 5.39 -3.10
CA MET A 129 -7.29 6.18 -4.32
C MET A 129 -8.76 6.57 -4.44
N GLN A 130 -9.70 5.66 -4.17
CA GLN A 130 -11.13 5.96 -4.19
C GLN A 130 -11.48 7.11 -3.21
N LEU A 131 -10.82 7.15 -2.05
CA LEU A 131 -10.91 8.21 -1.04
C LEU A 131 -10.12 9.49 -1.40
N GLY A 132 -9.55 9.56 -2.61
CA GLY A 132 -8.78 10.69 -3.09
C GLY A 132 -7.46 10.90 -2.35
N ARG A 133 -6.93 9.87 -1.69
CA ARG A 133 -5.62 9.94 -1.03
C ARG A 133 -4.50 9.74 -2.06
N PRO A 134 -3.42 10.54 -2.03
CA PRO A 134 -2.23 10.24 -2.81
C PRO A 134 -1.63 8.90 -2.37
N VAL A 135 -1.15 8.13 -3.34
CA VAL A 135 -0.57 6.80 -3.13
C VAL A 135 0.89 6.76 -3.56
N ILE A 136 1.75 6.29 -2.67
CA ILE A 136 3.13 5.88 -2.98
C ILE A 136 3.16 4.36 -3.07
N ALA A 137 3.60 3.80 -4.20
CA ALA A 137 3.58 2.36 -4.43
C ALA A 137 4.81 1.88 -5.21
N THR A 138 5.29 0.67 -4.91
CA THR A 138 6.26 -0.03 -5.76
C THR A 138 5.68 -0.16 -7.19
N ALA A 139 6.48 0.15 -8.20
CA ALA A 139 6.07 0.13 -9.61
C ALA A 139 6.00 -1.29 -10.21
N TYR A 140 5.41 -2.25 -9.48
CA TYR A 140 5.47 -3.67 -9.84
C TYR A 140 4.23 -4.46 -9.41
N SER A 141 3.79 -5.41 -10.25
CA SER A 141 2.66 -6.33 -9.99
C SER A 141 1.27 -5.74 -10.25
N GLY A 142 0.21 -6.32 -9.67
CA GLY A 142 -1.19 -6.06 -10.05
C GLY A 142 -1.69 -4.63 -9.78
N ASN A 143 -0.99 -3.86 -8.95
CA ASN A 143 -1.32 -2.44 -8.76
C ASN A 143 -1.10 -1.62 -10.04
N MET A 144 -0.23 -2.07 -10.96
CA MET A 144 0.07 -1.37 -12.21
C MET A 144 -1.12 -1.33 -13.18
N ASP A 145 -2.18 -2.11 -12.92
CA ASP A 145 -3.46 -1.98 -13.62
C ASP A 145 -4.16 -0.63 -13.34
N PHE A 146 -3.80 0.05 -12.23
CA PHE A 146 -4.41 1.32 -11.84
C PHE A 146 -3.46 2.39 -11.33
N CYS A 147 -2.24 2.05 -10.90
CA CYS A 147 -1.20 3.01 -10.55
C CYS A 147 -0.44 3.45 -11.81
N THR A 148 -0.52 4.74 -12.14
CA THR A 148 0.20 5.35 -13.27
C THR A 148 1.06 6.53 -12.78
N PRO A 149 2.07 6.97 -13.56
CA PRO A 149 2.87 8.15 -13.21
C PRO A 149 2.05 9.44 -12.96
N GLU A 150 0.87 9.55 -13.56
CA GLU A 150 -0.02 10.71 -13.46
C GLU A 150 -0.88 10.69 -12.20
N ASN A 151 -1.21 9.52 -11.65
CA ASN A 151 -2.14 9.38 -10.53
C ASN A 151 -1.48 8.86 -9.24
N SER A 152 -0.23 8.39 -9.32
CA SER A 152 0.51 7.76 -8.23
C SER A 152 1.95 8.24 -8.16
N TYR A 153 2.59 8.01 -7.03
CA TYR A 153 4.02 8.11 -6.85
C TYR A 153 4.63 6.72 -6.96
N LEU A 154 5.14 6.40 -8.15
CA LEU A 154 5.72 5.11 -8.45
C LEU A 154 7.17 5.04 -7.94
N VAL A 155 7.46 3.99 -7.17
CA VAL A 155 8.77 3.73 -6.57
C VAL A 155 9.50 2.71 -7.41
N ASP A 156 10.72 3.06 -7.80
CA ASP A 156 11.62 2.17 -8.52
C ASP A 156 12.00 0.95 -7.66
N TYR A 157 12.38 -0.15 -8.30
CA TYR A 157 12.74 -1.39 -7.63
C TYR A 157 13.89 -2.08 -8.37
N ASP A 158 14.51 -3.04 -7.69
CA ASP A 158 15.38 -4.03 -8.30
C ASP A 158 14.72 -5.41 -8.19
N LEU A 159 14.85 -6.24 -9.22
CA LEU A 159 14.39 -7.62 -9.14
C LEU A 159 15.41 -8.46 -8.38
N VAL A 160 14.99 -9.06 -7.28
CA VAL A 160 15.81 -9.92 -6.43
C VAL A 160 15.21 -11.33 -6.37
N ALA A 161 16.06 -12.34 -6.26
CA ALA A 161 15.59 -13.70 -6.05
C ALA A 161 14.88 -13.83 -4.71
N VAL A 162 13.82 -14.63 -4.68
CA VAL A 162 13.08 -14.93 -3.46
C VAL A 162 13.84 -15.97 -2.65
N GLY A 163 14.09 -15.69 -1.38
CA GLY A 163 14.64 -16.70 -0.47
C GLY A 163 13.65 -17.84 -0.24
N PHE A 164 14.15 -19.08 -0.13
CA PHE A 164 13.28 -20.26 0.03
C PHE A 164 12.32 -20.18 1.23
N ASP A 165 12.74 -19.52 2.31
CA ASP A 165 11.95 -19.35 3.53
C ASP A 165 11.18 -18.02 3.58
N GLU A 166 11.22 -17.20 2.53
CA GLU A 166 10.60 -15.88 2.51
C GLU A 166 9.13 -15.90 2.08
N TYR A 167 8.66 -17.00 1.49
CA TYR A 167 7.30 -17.13 0.99
C TYR A 167 6.86 -18.58 0.75
N LEU A 168 5.58 -18.78 0.43
CA LEU A 168 5.02 -20.10 0.14
C LEU A 168 5.44 -20.60 -1.23
N ALA A 169 5.80 -21.89 -1.29
CA ALA A 169 6.04 -22.64 -2.53
C ALA A 169 7.01 -21.92 -3.50
N VAL A 170 8.11 -21.39 -2.97
CA VAL A 170 9.12 -20.70 -3.78
C VAL A 170 9.80 -21.69 -4.71
N GLU A 171 9.66 -21.45 -6.01
CA GLU A 171 10.34 -22.20 -7.06
C GLU A 171 11.55 -21.45 -7.59
N ARG A 172 12.44 -22.18 -8.28
CA ARG A 172 13.61 -21.57 -8.91
C ARG A 172 13.17 -20.54 -9.94
N GLY A 173 13.67 -19.32 -9.79
CA GLY A 173 13.36 -18.21 -10.70
C GLY A 173 12.23 -17.30 -10.23
N CYS A 174 11.59 -17.60 -9.09
CA CYS A 174 10.73 -16.61 -8.43
C CYS A 174 11.55 -15.36 -8.08
N VAL A 175 10.98 -14.18 -8.36
CA VAL A 175 11.60 -12.87 -8.09
C VAL A 175 10.65 -11.92 -7.40
N TRP A 176 11.19 -11.14 -6.46
CA TRP A 176 10.56 -9.98 -5.83
C TRP A 176 11.03 -8.68 -6.46
N ALA A 177 10.15 -7.68 -6.49
CA ALA A 177 10.55 -6.30 -6.70
C ALA A 177 10.93 -5.67 -5.36
N ASP A 178 12.22 -5.60 -5.05
CA ASP A 178 12.68 -4.92 -3.84
C ASP A 178 12.73 -3.40 -4.08
N PRO A 179 11.88 -2.61 -3.38
CA PRO A 179 11.75 -1.19 -3.66
C PRO A 179 13.00 -0.41 -3.25
N LYS A 180 13.42 0.54 -4.09
CA LYS A 180 14.54 1.43 -3.84
C LYS A 180 14.16 2.44 -2.76
N ILE A 181 14.75 2.28 -1.58
CA ILE A 181 14.52 3.16 -0.42
C ILE A 181 14.74 4.64 -0.77
N ALA A 182 15.74 4.97 -1.59
CA ALA A 182 16.00 6.35 -2.01
C ALA A 182 14.85 6.93 -2.88
N SER A 183 14.28 6.12 -3.78
CA SER A 183 13.15 6.50 -4.63
C SER A 183 11.88 6.71 -3.77
N ALA A 184 11.62 5.78 -2.84
CA ALA A 184 10.51 5.91 -1.88
C ALA A 184 10.64 7.13 -0.97
N ALA A 185 11.84 7.39 -0.44
CA ALA A 185 12.10 8.55 0.41
C ALA A 185 11.94 9.87 -0.36
N ALA A 186 12.34 9.91 -1.64
CA ALA A 186 12.11 11.06 -2.50
C ALA A 186 10.62 11.32 -2.73
N ALA A 187 9.83 10.27 -2.99
CA ALA A 187 8.37 10.38 -3.11
C ALA A 187 7.71 10.85 -1.80
N MET A 188 8.17 10.36 -0.65
CA MET A 188 7.68 10.82 0.67
C MET A 188 8.00 12.29 0.92
N ARG A 189 9.19 12.78 0.55
CA ARG A 189 9.50 14.21 0.64
C ARG A 189 8.66 15.05 -0.31
N ASP A 190 8.49 14.59 -1.56
CA ASP A 190 7.71 15.33 -2.55
C ASP A 190 6.26 15.52 -2.11
N VAL A 191 5.58 14.45 -1.65
CA VAL A 191 4.18 14.52 -1.21
C VAL A 191 3.98 15.49 -0.04
N VAL A 192 4.98 15.62 0.85
CA VAL A 192 4.95 16.56 1.99
C VAL A 192 5.23 18.00 1.55
N SER A 193 6.23 18.20 0.68
CA SER A 193 6.64 19.52 0.19
C SER A 193 5.67 20.12 -0.83
N ASN A 194 4.95 19.28 -1.57
CA ASN A 194 4.07 19.66 -2.67
C ASN A 194 2.65 19.14 -2.47
N ARG A 195 2.05 19.52 -1.34
CA ARG A 195 0.73 19.03 -0.90
C ARG A 195 -0.40 19.32 -1.90
N GLU A 196 -0.31 20.43 -2.62
CA GLU A 196 -1.31 20.79 -3.63
C GLU A 196 -1.28 19.80 -4.81
N GLU A 197 -0.08 19.48 -5.33
CA GLU A 197 0.06 18.49 -6.39
C GLU A 197 -0.30 17.07 -5.90
N ALA A 198 0.09 16.72 -4.68
CA ALA A 198 -0.32 15.47 -4.05
C ALA A 198 -1.84 15.32 -4.00
N ALA A 199 -2.57 16.38 -3.61
CA ALA A 199 -4.02 16.40 -3.61
C ALA A 199 -4.60 16.26 -5.03
N LYS A 200 -4.02 16.94 -6.04
CA LYS A 200 -4.43 16.80 -7.45
C LYS A 200 -4.21 15.38 -7.97
N ARG A 201 -3.10 14.72 -7.59
CA ARG A 201 -2.85 13.30 -7.89
C ARG A 201 -3.91 12.41 -7.25
N GLY A 202 -4.24 12.63 -5.99
CA GLY A 202 -5.33 11.93 -5.30
C GLY A 202 -6.68 12.06 -6.01
N VAL A 203 -7.03 13.27 -6.48
CA VAL A 203 -8.26 13.50 -7.27
C VAL A 203 -8.25 12.72 -8.59
N ARG A 204 -7.12 12.75 -9.33
CA ARG A 204 -6.96 11.97 -10.57
C ARG A 204 -7.09 10.47 -10.31
N ALA A 205 -6.49 9.97 -9.23
CA ALA A 205 -6.60 8.56 -8.85
C ALA A 205 -8.04 8.17 -8.54
N ALA A 206 -8.75 8.98 -7.76
CA ALA A 206 -10.16 8.74 -7.44
C ALA A 206 -11.05 8.73 -8.69
N GLN A 207 -10.82 9.64 -9.62
CA GLN A 207 -11.53 9.66 -10.90
C GLN A 207 -11.24 8.41 -11.73
N PHE A 208 -9.97 8.05 -11.89
CA PHE A 208 -9.56 6.87 -12.65
C PHE A 208 -10.21 5.59 -12.10
N VAL A 209 -10.22 5.42 -10.78
CA VAL A 209 -10.84 4.28 -10.11
C VAL A 209 -12.36 4.25 -10.36
N ARG A 210 -13.06 5.39 -10.22
CA ARG A 210 -14.50 5.49 -10.46
C ARG A 210 -14.91 5.21 -11.90
N GLU A 211 -14.04 5.47 -12.87
CA GLU A 211 -14.33 5.21 -14.28
C GLU A 211 -14.04 3.75 -14.66
N ASN A 212 -12.98 3.17 -14.09
CA ASN A 212 -12.39 1.93 -14.59
C ASN A 212 -12.67 0.69 -13.73
N PHE A 213 -12.96 0.85 -12.44
CA PHE A 213 -13.01 -0.28 -11.49
C PHE A 213 -14.37 -0.45 -10.80
N THR A 214 -15.44 0.10 -11.37
CA THR A 214 -16.81 -0.15 -10.88
C THR A 214 -17.27 -1.57 -11.18
N ILE A 215 -18.30 -2.04 -10.47
CA ILE A 215 -18.95 -3.35 -10.74
C ILE A 215 -19.35 -3.44 -12.21
N ARG A 216 -19.96 -2.38 -12.75
CA ARG A 216 -20.38 -2.31 -14.15
C ARG A 216 -19.20 -2.44 -15.11
N THR A 217 -18.16 -1.64 -14.94
CA THR A 217 -16.99 -1.64 -15.84
C THR A 217 -16.30 -3.00 -15.83
N ILE A 218 -16.13 -3.59 -14.66
CA ILE A 218 -15.49 -4.90 -14.50
C ILE A 218 -16.36 -6.01 -15.08
N SER A 219 -17.68 -5.96 -14.88
CA SER A 219 -18.62 -6.93 -15.46
C SER A 219 -18.56 -6.93 -16.99
N HIS A 220 -18.43 -5.76 -17.62
CA HIS A 220 -18.23 -5.66 -19.07
C HIS A 220 -16.91 -6.28 -19.53
N ARG A 221 -15.81 -6.11 -18.77
CA ARG A 221 -14.53 -6.77 -19.08
C ARG A 221 -14.64 -8.29 -19.01
N TYR A 222 -15.30 -8.83 -17.97
CA TYR A 222 -15.56 -10.26 -17.87
C TYR A 222 -16.43 -10.77 -19.01
N ARG A 223 -17.52 -10.06 -19.36
CA ARG A 223 -18.38 -10.42 -20.50
C ARG A 223 -17.57 -10.53 -21.79
N GLY A 224 -16.81 -9.49 -22.12
CA GLY A 224 -15.99 -9.49 -23.33
C GLY A 224 -14.97 -10.64 -23.36
N ARG A 225 -14.41 -11.03 -22.21
CA ARG A 225 -13.51 -12.19 -22.15
C ARG A 225 -14.25 -13.52 -22.35
N LEU A 226 -15.45 -13.66 -21.80
CA LEU A 226 -16.28 -14.86 -22.01
C LEU A 226 -16.65 -15.01 -23.49
N ASP A 227 -17.07 -13.92 -24.14
CA ASP A 227 -17.43 -13.92 -25.57
C ASP A 227 -16.24 -14.35 -26.45
N GLN A 228 -15.02 -13.91 -26.10
CA GLN A 228 -13.78 -14.34 -26.78
C GLN A 228 -13.50 -15.84 -26.59
N ILE A 229 -13.75 -16.38 -25.39
CA ILE A 229 -13.53 -17.80 -25.09
C ILE A 229 -14.55 -18.66 -25.83
N GLU A 230 -15.81 -18.23 -25.88
CA GLU A 230 -16.89 -18.94 -26.59
C GLU A 230 -16.66 -19.00 -28.10
N THR A 231 -16.07 -17.95 -28.69
CA THR A 231 -15.76 -17.86 -30.12
C THR A 231 -14.38 -18.39 -30.48
N PHE A 232 -13.56 -18.76 -29.49
CA PHE A 232 -12.22 -19.29 -29.72
C PHE A 232 -12.30 -20.68 -30.36
N THR A 233 -11.83 -20.79 -31.60
CA THR A 233 -11.61 -22.09 -32.26
C THR A 233 -10.12 -22.40 -32.17
N PRO A 234 -9.70 -23.49 -31.49
CA PRO A 234 -8.30 -23.88 -31.45
C PRO A 234 -7.77 -24.18 -32.86
N PRO A 235 -6.48 -23.94 -33.13
CA PRO A 235 -5.84 -24.35 -34.38
C PRO A 235 -5.81 -25.87 -34.56
#